data_AF-A0A9X4MPF0-F1
#
_entry.id   AF-A0A9X4MPF0-F1
#
_cell.length_a   1.000
_cell.length_b   1.000
_cell.length_c   1.000
_cell.angle_alpha   90.00
_cell.angle_beta   90.00
_cell.angle_gamma   90.00
#
_symmetry.space_group_name_H-M   'P 1'
#
loop_
_entity.id
_entity.type
_entity.pdbx_description
1 polymer ?
#
loop_
_entity_poly.entity_id
_entity_poly.type
_entity_poly.pdbx_seq_one_letter_code
_entity_poly.pdbx_strand_id
1 'polypeptide(L)'
;MLSIISEISRLCNKYGEDFNWGIVPDDNGFVKELEKETDISQYSDVKAIARSYSCDDVLFMLDNNIYRIYHLTYSTYNENGFPRFMEFIDTNKVIAYIENQFIEEYL
;
A
#
# COMPACT_ATOMS: atom_id res chain seq x y z
N MET A 1 -0.01 15.08 -13.23
CA MET A 1 0.40 14.31 -12.04
C MET A 1 -0.15 12.92 -12.25
N LEU A 2 0.70 11.99 -12.68
CA LEU A 2 0.31 10.60 -12.97
C LEU A 2 -0.27 10.02 -11.68
N SER A 3 -1.55 9.67 -11.70
CA SER A 3 -2.22 9.08 -10.54
C SER A 3 -1.43 7.84 -10.11
N ILE A 4 -1.15 7.66 -8.82
CA ILE A 4 -0.46 6.47 -8.28
C ILE A 4 -1.06 5.15 -8.83
N ILE A 5 -2.38 5.11 -9.04
CA ILE A 5 -3.11 3.99 -9.64
C ILE A 5 -2.61 3.69 -11.07
N SER A 6 -2.34 4.72 -11.86
CA SER A 6 -1.83 4.56 -13.24
C SER A 6 -0.42 3.99 -13.27
N GLU A 7 0.43 4.35 -12.29
CA GLU A 7 1.77 3.79 -12.18
C GLU A 7 1.76 2.33 -11.70
N ILE A 8 0.91 1.98 -10.73
CA ILE A 8 0.72 0.58 -10.34
C ILE A 8 0.19 -0.23 -11.54
N SER A 9 -0.80 0.30 -12.27
CA SER A 9 -1.31 -0.33 -13.51
C SER A 9 -0.20 -0.56 -14.54
N ARG A 10 0.72 0.41 -14.69
CA ARG A 10 1.87 0.29 -15.58
C ARG A 10 2.78 -0.87 -15.17
N LEU A 11 3.03 -1.07 -13.87
CA LEU A 11 3.81 -2.20 -13.37
C LEU A 11 3.09 -3.54 -13.60
N CYS A 12 1.79 -3.61 -13.29
CA CYS A 12 0.97 -4.80 -13.58
C CYS A 12 1.04 -5.18 -15.06
N ASN A 13 0.94 -4.20 -15.97
CA ASN A 13 1.06 -4.46 -17.42
C ASN A 13 2.47 -4.84 -17.85
N LYS A 14 3.51 -4.30 -17.21
CA LYS A 14 4.93 -4.57 -17.54
C LYS A 14 5.32 -5.99 -17.17
N TYR A 15 4.93 -6.45 -15.99
CA TYR A 15 5.35 -7.74 -15.43
C TYR A 15 4.29 -8.84 -15.57
N GLY A 16 3.06 -8.47 -15.95
CA GLY A 16 1.99 -9.43 -16.22
C GLY A 16 1.48 -10.12 -14.96
N GLU A 17 1.08 -11.38 -15.12
CA GLU A 17 0.50 -12.20 -14.04
C GLU A 17 1.48 -12.50 -12.90
N ASP A 18 2.79 -12.40 -13.17
CA ASP A 18 3.83 -12.65 -12.18
C ASP A 18 3.99 -11.48 -11.20
N PHE A 19 3.43 -10.29 -11.52
CA PHE A 19 3.59 -9.13 -10.65
C PHE A 19 2.91 -9.33 -9.30
N ASN A 20 3.67 -9.13 -8.22
CA ASN A 20 3.23 -9.44 -6.86
C ASN A 20 2.30 -8.39 -6.22
N TRP A 21 1.93 -7.34 -6.95
CA TRP A 21 1.06 -6.27 -6.44
C TRP A 21 -0.14 -6.04 -7.36
N GLY A 22 -1.25 -5.60 -6.78
CA GLY A 22 -2.46 -5.28 -7.54
C GLY A 22 -3.32 -4.19 -6.92
N ILE A 23 -4.02 -3.44 -7.77
CA ILE A 23 -4.94 -2.38 -7.37
C ILE A 23 -6.11 -2.99 -6.61
N VAL A 24 -6.47 -2.36 -5.49
CA VAL A 24 -7.64 -2.75 -4.70
C VAL A 24 -8.88 -2.00 -5.18
N PRO A 25 -10.08 -2.58 -5.02
CA PRO A 25 -11.31 -1.84 -5.27
C PRO A 25 -11.39 -0.61 -4.37
N ASP A 26 -12.09 0.43 -4.83
CA ASP A 26 -12.45 1.58 -4.01
C ASP A 26 -13.61 1.19 -3.07
N ASP A 27 -13.29 0.27 -2.16
CA ASP A 27 -14.11 -0.08 -1.02
C ASP A 27 -13.32 0.19 0.26
N ASN A 28 -13.98 0.72 1.29
CA ASN A 28 -13.30 1.08 2.54
C ASN A 28 -12.89 -0.15 3.37
N GLY A 29 -12.81 -1.35 2.80
CA GLY A 29 -12.48 -2.59 3.52
C GLY A 29 -11.12 -2.52 4.19
N PHE A 30 -10.07 -2.21 3.42
CA PHE A 30 -8.72 -2.07 3.94
C PHE A 30 -8.56 -0.86 4.86
N VAL A 31 -9.27 0.24 4.59
CA VAL A 31 -9.24 1.43 5.46
C VAL A 31 -9.82 1.10 6.84
N LYS A 32 -10.95 0.37 6.89
CA LYS A 32 -11.52 -0.10 8.15
C LYS A 32 -10.61 -1.07 8.90
N GLU A 33 -9.81 -1.84 8.19
CA GLU A 33 -8.83 -2.71 8.85
C GLU A 33 -7.70 -1.89 9.46
N LEU A 34 -7.17 -0.92 8.70
CA LEU A 34 -6.16 0.01 9.20
C LEU A 34 -6.64 0.77 10.45
N GLU A 35 -7.90 1.22 10.49
CA GLU A 35 -8.52 1.92 11.64
C GLU A 35 -8.57 1.08 12.91
N LYS A 36 -8.64 -0.26 12.81
CA LYS A 36 -8.58 -1.14 13.99
C LYS A 36 -7.18 -1.24 14.54
N GLU A 37 -6.19 -1.07 13.68
CA GLU A 37 -4.80 -1.36 13.99
C GLU A 37 -4.01 -0.11 14.38
N THR A 38 -4.39 1.07 13.88
CA THR A 38 -3.69 2.32 14.17
C THR A 38 -4.62 3.54 14.16
N ASP A 39 -4.19 4.61 14.85
CA ASP A 39 -4.92 5.87 14.84
C ASP A 39 -4.61 6.67 13.58
N ILE A 40 -5.60 6.76 12.70
CA ILE A 40 -5.57 7.57 11.48
C ILE A 40 -6.44 8.82 11.56
N SER A 41 -6.98 9.15 12.75
CA SER A 41 -7.95 10.25 12.93
C SER A 41 -7.42 11.64 12.58
N GLN A 42 -6.08 11.79 12.50
CA GLN A 42 -5.43 13.02 12.07
C GLN A 42 -5.54 13.29 10.57
N TYR A 43 -5.84 12.28 9.75
CA TYR A 43 -5.97 12.42 8.29
C TYR A 43 -7.43 12.62 7.89
N SER A 44 -7.67 13.49 6.91
CA SER A 44 -9.02 13.80 6.42
C SER A 44 -9.45 12.93 5.24
N ASP A 45 -8.49 12.41 4.46
CA ASP A 45 -8.73 11.52 3.33
C ASP A 45 -7.74 10.34 3.36
N VAL A 46 -8.26 9.12 3.49
CA VAL A 46 -7.47 7.88 3.53
C VAL A 46 -8.04 6.91 2.52
N LYS A 47 -7.20 6.45 1.59
CA LYS A 47 -7.59 5.54 0.51
C LYS A 47 -6.61 4.38 0.41
N ALA A 48 -7.14 3.16 0.33
CA ALA A 48 -6.35 2.01 -0.08
C ALA A 48 -6.18 2.03 -1.61
N ILE A 49 -4.97 1.81 -2.09
CA ILE A 49 -4.60 1.94 -3.51
C ILE A 49 -4.27 0.59 -4.12
N ALA A 50 -3.41 -0.19 -3.44
CA ALA A 50 -2.94 -1.48 -3.92
C ALA A 50 -2.54 -2.37 -2.76
N ARG A 51 -2.46 -3.68 -2.99
CA ARG A 51 -1.97 -4.67 -2.01
C ARG A 51 -0.93 -5.59 -2.62
N SER A 52 -0.08 -6.13 -1.77
CA SER A 52 0.75 -7.30 -2.09
C SER A 52 -0.10 -8.57 -2.13
N TYR A 53 0.21 -9.49 -3.04
CA TYR A 53 -0.41 -10.82 -3.08
C TYR A 53 0.34 -11.83 -2.22
N SER A 54 1.62 -11.61 -1.91
CA SER A 54 2.45 -12.53 -1.13
C SER A 54 2.51 -12.22 0.37
N CYS A 55 2.10 -11.02 0.78
CA CYS A 55 2.09 -10.61 2.18
C CYS A 55 0.92 -9.66 2.47
N ASP A 56 0.80 -9.27 3.74
CA ASP A 56 -0.26 -8.41 4.25
C ASP A 56 0.02 -6.90 4.07
N ASP A 57 0.94 -6.56 3.16
CA ASP A 57 1.26 -5.19 2.81
C ASP A 57 0.16 -4.56 1.95
N VAL A 58 -0.25 -3.35 2.35
CA VAL A 58 -1.23 -2.54 1.64
C VAL A 58 -0.72 -1.11 1.52
N LEU A 59 -0.73 -0.60 0.29
CA LEU A 59 -0.40 0.79 -0.03
C LEU A 59 -1.64 1.67 0.19
N PHE A 60 -1.51 2.61 1.11
CA PHE A 60 -2.48 3.66 1.38
C PHE A 60 -1.97 5.02 0.91
N MET A 61 -2.90 5.88 0.51
CA MET A 61 -2.70 7.31 0.34
C MET A 61 -3.42 8.05 1.47
N LEU A 62 -2.69 8.91 2.17
CA LEU A 62 -3.16 9.78 3.25
C LEU A 62 -3.05 11.24 2.78
N ASP A 63 -4.13 12.01 2.90
CA ASP A 63 -4.22 13.44 2.56
C ASP A 63 -3.53 13.82 1.23
N ASN A 64 -3.91 13.11 0.15
CA ASN A 64 -3.53 13.31 -1.25
C ASN A 64 -2.02 13.36 -1.61
N ASN A 65 -1.09 13.24 -0.65
CA ASN A 65 0.36 13.36 -0.93
C ASN A 65 1.26 12.48 -0.04
N ILE A 66 0.72 11.82 0.97
CA ILE A 66 1.49 10.91 1.82
C ILE A 66 1.12 9.49 1.44
N TYR A 67 2.11 8.69 1.06
CA TYR A 67 1.93 7.27 0.79
C TYR A 67 2.49 6.48 1.94
N ARG A 68 1.76 5.48 2.41
CA ARG A 68 2.27 4.52 3.39
C ARG A 68 1.96 3.11 2.95
N ILE A 69 2.98 2.24 3.00
CA ILE A 69 2.78 0.80 2.93
C ILE A 69 2.69 0.31 4.37
N TYR A 70 1.51 -0.14 4.78
CA TYR A 70 1.28 -0.76 6.08
C TYR A 70 1.29 -2.27 5.93
N HIS A 71 2.00 -2.97 6.82
CA HIS A 71 1.83 -4.40 7.00
C HIS A 71 0.70 -4.63 8.01
N LEU A 72 -0.49 -4.99 7.51
CA LEU A 72 -1.66 -5.24 8.34
C LEU A 72 -1.51 -6.58 9.07
N THR A 73 -1.97 -6.66 10.31
CA THR A 73 -1.92 -7.88 11.13
C THR A 73 -3.25 -8.62 11.16
N TYR A 74 -4.35 -7.96 10.75
CA TYR A 74 -5.74 -8.45 10.86
C TYR A 74 -6.13 -8.89 12.27
N SER A 75 -5.39 -8.40 13.27
CA SER A 75 -5.53 -8.78 14.66
C SER A 75 -6.09 -7.60 15.45
N THR A 76 -6.91 -7.90 16.45
CA THR A 76 -7.34 -6.89 17.44
C THR A 76 -6.33 -6.73 18.58
N TYR A 77 -5.27 -7.53 18.58
CA TYR A 77 -4.22 -7.57 19.59
C TYR A 77 -2.89 -7.29 18.93
N ASN A 78 -2.64 -6.02 18.63
CA ASN A 78 -1.36 -5.62 18.07
C ASN A 78 -0.29 -5.67 19.15
N GLU A 79 0.78 -6.41 18.88
CA GLU A 79 1.99 -6.31 19.68
C GLU A 79 2.52 -4.86 19.63
N ASN A 80 3.18 -4.42 20.70
CA ASN A 80 3.77 -3.08 20.76
C ASN A 80 4.64 -2.83 19.53
N GLY A 81 4.27 -1.80 18.75
CA GLY A 81 4.99 -1.42 17.52
C GLY A 81 4.36 -1.91 16.21
N PHE A 82 3.14 -2.43 16.23
CA PHE A 82 2.33 -2.73 15.03
C PHE A 82 1.06 -1.86 14.94
N PRO A 83 0.57 -1.59 13.71
CA PRO A 83 1.13 -2.02 12.42
C PRO A 83 2.38 -1.22 12.07
N ARG A 84 3.34 -1.88 11.41
CA ARG A 84 4.55 -1.23 10.89
C ARG A 84 4.24 -0.60 9.55
N PHE A 85 4.86 0.54 9.27
CA PHE A 85 4.72 1.18 7.97
C PHE A 85 6.03 1.78 7.45
N MET A 86 6.10 1.87 6.14
CA MET A 86 7.07 2.69 5.41
C MET A 86 6.34 3.88 4.80
N GLU A 87 6.89 5.08 4.95
CA GLU A 87 6.30 6.32 4.44
C GLU A 87 7.09 6.86 3.25
N PHE A 88 6.34 7.35 2.26
CA PHE A 88 6.87 7.98 1.06
C PHE A 88 6.09 9.27 0.79
N ILE A 89 6.80 10.35 0.50
CA ILE A 89 6.23 11.66 0.14
C ILE A 89 6.26 11.92 -1.38
N ASP A 90 6.52 10.88 -2.18
CA ASP A 90 6.73 10.96 -3.62
C ASP A 90 6.26 9.67 -4.30
N THR A 91 5.40 9.81 -5.32
CA THR A 91 4.87 8.70 -6.13
C THR A 91 5.99 7.87 -6.76
N ASN A 92 7.04 8.49 -7.29
CA ASN A 92 8.16 7.78 -7.91
C ASN A 92 8.92 6.93 -6.90
N LYS A 93 9.05 7.39 -5.64
CA LYS A 93 9.75 6.63 -4.60
C LYS A 93 8.98 5.38 -4.21
N VAL A 94 7.67 5.48 -4.03
CA VAL A 94 6.85 4.31 -3.68
C VAL A 94 6.78 3.31 -4.85
N ILE A 95 6.69 3.80 -6.08
CA ILE A 95 6.68 2.94 -7.28
C ILE A 95 8.04 2.25 -7.47
N ALA A 96 9.14 2.98 -7.32
CA ALA A 96 10.48 2.40 -7.39
C ALA A 96 10.72 1.36 -6.27
N TYR A 97 10.20 1.61 -5.07
CA TYR A 97 10.28 0.65 -3.96
C TYR A 97 9.56 -0.66 -4.31
N ILE A 98 8.30 -0.57 -4.74
CA ILE A 98 7.48 -1.75 -5.12
C ILE A 98 8.12 -2.51 -6.29
N GLU A 99 8.57 -1.80 -7.32
CA GLU A 99 9.19 -2.42 -8.50
C GLU A 99 10.52 -3.09 -8.15
N ASN A 100 11.38 -2.44 -7.36
CA ASN A 100 12.66 -3.01 -6.95
C ASN A 100 12.47 -4.22 -6.03
N GLN A 101 11.54 -4.15 -5.08
CA GLN A 101 11.21 -5.30 -4.23
C GLN A 101 10.80 -6.50 -5.09
N PHE A 102 9.92 -6.30 -6.06
CA PHE A 102 9.52 -7.38 -6.96
C PHE A 102 10.71 -7.95 -7.75
N ILE A 103 11.57 -7.09 -8.30
CA ILE A 103 12.76 -7.53 -9.03
C ILE A 103 13.70 -8.34 -8.12
N GLU A 104 13.99 -7.85 -6.91
CA GLU A 104 14.95 -8.50 -6.01
C GLU A 104 14.44 -9.83 -5.45
N GLU A 105 13.14 -9.98 -5.25
CA GLU A 105 12.53 -11.17 -4.63
C GLU A 105 12.08 -12.22 -5.65
N TYR A 106 11.73 -11.83 -6.88
CA TYR A 106 11.03 -12.70 -7.83
C TYR A 106 11.65 -12.79 -9.23
N LEU A 107 12.67 -11.97 -9.58
CA LEU A 107 13.38 -12.03 -10.87
C LEU A 107 14.87 -12.34 -10.71
#